data_AF-A0A7V6IJ27-F1
#
_entry.id   AF-A0A7V6IJ27-F1
#
_cell.length_a   1.000
_cell.length_b   1.000
_cell.length_c   1.000
_cell.angle_alpha   90.00
_cell.angle_beta   90.00
_cell.angle_gamma   90.00
#
_symmetry.space_group_name_H-M   'P 1'
#
loop_
_entity.id
_entity.type
_entity.pdbx_description
1 polymer ?
#
loop_
_entity_poly.entity_id
_entity_poly.type
_entity_poly.pdbx_seq_one_letter_code
_entity_poly.pdbx_strand_id
1 'polypeptide(L)'
;VDQRSTTWSSRYTFSGKERDSETGYSYFGARYYQPDLSIWLSVDPMSDKYPNLTPYAYCANNPVILMDPDGRSHTEPPWKQINSVIPKEKFVSFREGTQCFDLAKEQLNVVGYTCGSYYESTTHRVYTEQKGVNKTETAKAIQYIHDALEQGIPVLAGVDNSPGHPGNHDETTDHFIVIVGQGSDENRNYFTFYDNATSNTESGTSENNKLYYDSKDGKITGKSQNRYARRCSRDYTRDYTITHIRESKALKPKENE
;
A
#
# COMPACT_ATOMS: atom_id res chain seq x y z
N VAL A 1 21.31 19.41 9.80
CA VAL A 1 20.50 20.64 9.84
C VAL A 1 20.75 21.29 11.20
N ASP A 2 21.49 22.38 11.24
CA ASP A 2 21.84 23.06 12.49
C ASP A 2 20.62 23.87 12.97
N GLN A 3 19.96 23.42 14.03
CA GLN A 3 18.72 24.03 14.56
C GLN A 3 19.05 25.25 15.44
N ARG A 4 19.72 26.26 14.88
CA ARG A 4 20.08 27.47 15.64
C ARG A 4 18.93 28.47 15.70
N SER A 5 18.34 28.53 16.88
CA SER A 5 17.56 29.59 17.52
C SER A 5 17.05 30.72 16.61
N THR A 6 15.78 30.61 16.22
CA THR A 6 14.94 31.75 15.81
C THR A 6 13.94 32.05 16.92
N THR A 7 13.59 33.32 17.07
CA THR A 7 12.85 33.99 18.17
C THR A 7 11.47 33.41 18.53
N TRP A 8 11.03 32.35 17.85
CA TRP A 8 9.95 31.45 18.25
C TRP A 8 10.53 30.05 18.43
N SER A 9 10.94 29.68 19.64
CA SER A 9 11.43 28.33 19.94
C SER A 9 10.23 27.43 20.23
N SER A 10 9.81 26.64 19.23
CA SER A 10 8.89 25.53 19.46
C SER A 10 9.57 24.48 20.35
N ARG A 11 8.88 24.00 21.40
CA ARG A 11 9.35 22.86 22.19
C ARG A 11 9.43 21.58 21.37
N TYR A 12 8.66 21.49 20.29
CA TYR A 12 8.67 20.35 19.37
C TYR A 12 9.47 20.70 18.12
N THR A 13 10.50 19.92 17.82
CA THR A 13 11.39 20.17 16.69
C THR A 13 11.51 18.96 15.76
N PHE A 14 12.55 18.15 15.92
CA PHE A 14 12.85 17.01 15.06
C PHE A 14 11.80 15.91 15.21
N SER A 15 11.27 15.39 14.09
CA SER A 15 10.25 14.34 14.08
C SER A 15 9.01 14.66 14.93
N GLY A 16 8.72 15.95 15.15
CA GLY A 16 7.64 16.41 16.02
C GLY A 16 7.84 16.04 17.50
N LYS A 17 9.07 15.74 17.94
CA LYS A 17 9.39 15.35 19.31
C LYS A 17 9.82 16.54 20.14
N GLU A 18 9.54 16.45 21.45
CA GLU A 18 9.94 17.47 22.41
C GLU A 18 11.46 17.50 22.52
N ARG A 19 12.04 18.69 22.33
CA ARG A 19 13.45 18.94 22.56
C ARG A 19 13.61 19.48 23.98
N ASP A 20 14.33 18.73 24.79
CA ASP A 20 14.75 19.18 26.11
C ASP A 20 15.70 20.38 25.95
N SER A 21 15.37 21.49 26.60
CA SER A 21 16.15 22.73 26.54
C SER A 21 17.45 22.67 27.33
N GLU A 22 17.55 21.83 28.35
CA GLU A 22 18.77 21.74 29.18
C GLU A 22 19.85 20.92 28.49
N THR A 23 19.46 19.79 27.89
CA THR A 23 20.40 18.86 27.25
C THR A 23 20.51 19.03 25.73
N GLY A 24 19.49 19.61 25.10
CA GLY A 24 19.38 19.68 23.65
C GLY A 24 18.96 18.37 22.97
N TYR A 25 18.66 17.32 23.74
CA TYR A 25 18.23 16.02 23.24
C TYR A 25 16.73 16.00 22.94
N SER A 26 16.31 15.12 22.04
CA SER A 26 14.89 14.94 21.71
C SER A 26 14.33 13.73 22.44
N TYR A 27 13.21 13.90 23.15
CA TYR A 27 12.56 12.82 23.89
C TYR A 27 11.51 12.11 23.03
N PHE A 28 11.68 10.81 22.83
CA PHE A 28 10.81 9.99 21.98
C PHE A 28 9.84 9.11 22.78
N GLY A 29 9.91 9.12 24.11
CA GLY A 29 9.12 8.24 24.98
C GLY A 29 9.99 7.14 25.60
N ALA A 30 10.39 6.14 24.81
CA ALA A 30 11.24 5.06 25.30
C ALA A 30 12.72 5.43 25.39
N ARG A 31 13.18 6.38 24.56
CA ARG A 31 14.60 6.78 24.46
C ARG A 31 14.76 8.28 24.25
N TYR A 32 15.96 8.77 24.57
CA TYR A 32 16.43 10.10 24.18
C TYR A 32 17.33 10.00 22.96
N TYR A 33 17.10 10.88 21.98
CA TYR A 33 17.86 10.98 20.74
C TYR A 33 18.81 12.17 20.80
N GLN A 34 20.08 11.93 20.44
CA GLN A 34 21.08 12.99 20.29
C GLN A 34 21.16 13.42 18.82
N PRO A 35 20.61 14.58 18.44
CA PRO A 35 20.51 14.98 17.04
C PRO A 35 21.88 15.23 16.38
N ASP A 36 22.85 15.76 17.12
CA ASP A 36 24.16 16.12 16.57
C ASP A 36 24.99 14.90 16.14
N LEU A 37 24.87 13.80 16.89
CA LEU A 37 25.54 12.53 16.56
C LEU A 37 24.63 11.58 15.77
N SER A 38 23.35 11.89 15.68
CA SER A 38 22.34 11.06 15.02
C SER A 38 22.21 9.65 15.59
N ILE A 39 22.32 9.51 16.92
CA ILE A 39 22.22 8.22 17.64
C ILE A 39 21.24 8.28 18.81
N TRP A 40 20.80 7.11 19.26
CA TRP A 40 20.14 6.94 20.55
C TRP A 40 21.15 6.99 21.70
N LEU A 41 20.74 7.54 22.83
CA LEU A 41 21.57 7.60 24.05
C LEU A 41 21.54 6.32 24.88
N SER A 42 20.56 5.44 24.65
CA SER A 42 20.39 4.16 25.34
C SER A 42 20.17 3.02 24.36
N VAL A 43 20.45 1.80 24.83
CA VAL A 43 20.25 0.55 24.08
C VAL A 43 18.78 0.42 23.67
N ASP A 44 18.54 0.05 22.40
CA ASP A 44 17.20 -0.25 21.89
C ASP A 44 16.50 -1.34 22.72
N PRO A 45 15.32 -1.08 23.31
CA PRO A 45 14.53 -2.11 23.99
C PRO A 45 14.17 -3.31 23.10
N MET A 46 14.21 -3.13 21.78
CA MET A 46 13.90 -4.12 20.75
C MET A 46 15.17 -4.62 20.03
N SER A 47 16.37 -4.40 20.57
CA SER A 47 17.64 -4.76 19.93
C SER A 47 17.70 -6.22 19.48
N ASP A 48 17.08 -7.12 20.23
CA ASP A 48 17.04 -8.56 19.92
C ASP A 48 16.34 -8.88 18.60
N LYS A 49 15.41 -8.02 18.16
CA LYS A 49 14.74 -8.16 16.85
C LYS A 49 15.62 -7.74 15.68
N TYR A 50 16.71 -7.01 15.94
CA TYR A 50 17.56 -6.40 14.92
C TYR A 50 19.04 -6.73 15.19
N PRO A 51 19.44 -8.01 15.19
CA PRO A 51 20.81 -8.41 15.52
C PRO A 51 21.86 -7.85 14.55
N ASN A 52 21.42 -7.45 13.35
CA ASN A 52 22.25 -6.84 12.30
C ASN A 52 22.36 -5.31 12.39
N LEU A 53 21.68 -4.66 13.34
CA LEU A 53 21.77 -3.23 13.58
C LEU A 53 22.47 -2.96 14.92
N THR A 54 23.22 -1.87 15.00
CA THR A 54 23.68 -1.38 16.30
C THR A 54 22.48 -0.95 17.14
N PRO A 55 22.42 -1.29 18.45
CA PRO A 55 21.30 -0.93 19.32
C PRO A 55 21.16 0.59 19.53
N TYR A 56 22.08 1.40 19.00
CA TYR A 56 22.07 2.85 19.06
C TYR A 56 21.64 3.51 17.74
N ALA A 57 21.34 2.74 16.69
CA ALA A 57 20.98 3.26 15.38
C ALA A 57 19.61 3.95 15.39
N TYR A 58 19.57 5.21 14.97
CA TYR A 58 18.31 5.89 14.68
C TYR A 58 17.80 5.50 13.29
N CYS A 59 16.53 5.09 13.19
CA CYS A 59 15.88 4.78 11.92
C CYS A 59 16.64 3.78 11.02
N ALA A 60 17.33 2.80 11.61
CA ALA A 60 18.19 1.86 10.88
C ALA A 60 19.22 2.56 9.96
N ASN A 61 19.70 3.74 10.36
CA ASN A 61 20.56 4.64 9.59
C ASN A 61 19.93 5.18 8.28
N ASN A 62 18.60 5.14 8.16
CA ASN A 62 17.85 5.70 7.03
C ASN A 62 16.75 6.68 7.50
N PRO A 63 17.11 7.81 8.14
CA PRO A 63 16.16 8.79 8.66
C PRO A 63 15.48 9.67 7.60
N VAL A 64 15.85 9.49 6.31
CA VAL A 64 15.22 10.19 5.20
C VAL A 64 13.90 9.53 4.82
N ILE A 65 13.83 8.20 4.92
CA ILE A 65 12.66 7.40 4.56
C ILE A 65 11.90 6.93 5.81
N LEU A 66 12.62 6.61 6.88
CA LEU A 66 12.03 6.04 8.09
C LEU A 66 11.92 7.07 9.21
N MET A 67 10.98 6.83 10.11
CA MET A 67 10.81 7.57 11.36
C MET A 67 10.72 6.59 12.54
N ASP A 68 11.07 7.02 13.76
CA ASP A 68 10.80 6.23 14.98
C ASP A 68 9.72 6.95 15.79
N PRO A 69 8.49 6.41 15.90
CA PRO A 69 7.39 7.10 16.57
C PRO A 69 7.50 7.17 18.10
N ASP A 70 8.09 6.17 18.77
CA ASP A 70 8.06 6.07 20.24
C ASP A 70 9.43 5.73 20.87
N GLY A 71 10.47 5.69 20.05
CA GLY A 71 11.81 5.31 20.46
C GLY A 71 11.95 3.81 20.66
N ARG A 72 11.12 2.94 20.09
CA ARG A 72 11.28 1.48 20.16
C ARG A 72 11.51 0.81 18.82
N SER A 73 11.03 1.41 17.73
CA SER A 73 11.14 0.81 16.41
C SER A 73 10.93 1.83 15.31
N HIS A 74 11.68 1.67 14.23
CA HIS A 74 11.51 2.47 13.04
C HIS A 74 10.34 1.97 12.18
N THR A 75 9.55 2.90 11.66
CA THR A 75 8.43 2.66 10.75
C THR A 75 8.57 3.54 9.51
N GLU A 76 7.87 3.16 8.45
CA GLU A 76 7.61 4.11 7.36
C GLU A 76 6.66 5.22 7.85
N PRO A 77 6.72 6.42 7.26
CA PRO A 77 5.71 7.44 7.51
C PRO A 77 4.34 6.93 7.05
N PRO A 78 3.26 7.35 7.74
CA PRO A 78 1.92 7.01 7.33
C PRO A 78 1.62 7.63 5.95
N TRP A 79 1.06 6.83 5.05
CA TRP A 79 0.48 7.30 3.81
C TRP A 79 -0.70 8.22 4.08
N LYS A 80 -0.85 9.22 3.20
CA LYS A 80 -2.00 10.12 3.21
C LYS A 80 -3.28 9.30 3.02
N GLN A 81 -4.25 9.50 3.91
CA GLN A 81 -5.57 8.88 3.82
C GLN A 81 -6.31 9.41 2.59
N ILE A 82 -6.71 8.50 1.69
CA ILE A 82 -7.57 8.77 0.55
C ILE A 82 -8.71 7.76 0.60
N ASN A 83 -9.93 8.26 0.81
CA ASN A 83 -11.15 7.46 0.77
C ASN A 83 -11.41 6.95 -0.65
N SER A 84 -12.31 5.98 -0.77
CA SER A 84 -12.66 5.39 -2.07
C SER A 84 -12.98 6.45 -3.13
N VAL A 85 -12.21 6.46 -4.22
CA VAL A 85 -12.41 7.34 -5.38
C VAL A 85 -13.61 6.89 -6.23
N ILE A 86 -14.13 5.69 -5.98
CA ILE A 86 -15.38 5.18 -6.55
C ILE A 86 -16.43 5.12 -5.42
N PRO A 87 -17.61 5.75 -5.56
CA PRO A 87 -18.72 5.57 -4.63
C PRO A 87 -19.22 4.11 -4.59
N LYS A 88 -19.61 3.61 -3.41
CA LYS A 88 -20.06 2.21 -3.23
C LYS A 88 -21.27 1.87 -4.11
N GLU A 89 -22.11 2.85 -4.43
CA GLU A 89 -23.32 2.71 -5.26
C GLU A 89 -22.99 2.45 -6.73
N LYS A 90 -21.77 2.76 -7.17
CA LYS A 90 -21.26 2.50 -8.52
C LYS A 90 -20.47 1.18 -8.61
N PHE A 91 -20.61 0.31 -7.62
CA PHE A 91 -19.96 -0.99 -7.62
C PHE A 91 -20.51 -1.89 -8.74
N VAL A 92 -19.61 -2.51 -9.50
CA VAL A 92 -19.93 -3.47 -10.56
C VAL A 92 -19.95 -4.87 -9.95
N SER A 93 -21.14 -5.42 -9.74
CA SER A 93 -21.32 -6.76 -9.17
C SER A 93 -20.99 -7.87 -10.16
N PHE A 94 -20.51 -9.00 -9.65
CA PHE A 94 -20.29 -10.22 -10.43
C PHE A 94 -21.55 -10.66 -11.18
N ARG A 95 -21.35 -11.13 -12.43
CA ARG A 95 -22.39 -11.74 -13.27
C ARG A 95 -21.87 -13.06 -13.83
N GLU A 96 -22.72 -14.09 -13.77
CA GLU A 96 -22.37 -15.43 -14.25
C GLU A 96 -21.93 -15.37 -15.72
N GLY A 97 -20.81 -16.04 -16.03
CA GLY A 97 -20.21 -16.04 -17.38
C GLY A 97 -19.28 -14.87 -17.71
N THR A 98 -19.06 -13.92 -16.79
CA THR A 98 -18.13 -12.79 -17.01
C THR A 98 -16.75 -13.05 -16.39
N GLN A 99 -15.67 -12.63 -17.05
CA GLN A 99 -14.32 -12.71 -16.51
C GLN A 99 -14.04 -11.58 -15.51
N CYS A 100 -13.19 -11.85 -14.51
CA CYS A 100 -12.80 -10.87 -13.49
C CYS A 100 -12.10 -9.64 -14.10
N PHE A 101 -11.30 -9.83 -15.14
CA PHE A 101 -10.66 -8.72 -15.86
C PHE A 101 -11.70 -7.77 -16.48
N ASP A 102 -12.72 -8.32 -17.13
CA ASP A 102 -13.77 -7.52 -17.77
C ASP A 102 -14.58 -6.74 -16.73
N LEU A 103 -14.91 -7.37 -15.60
CA LEU A 103 -15.62 -6.72 -14.49
C LEU A 103 -14.79 -5.60 -13.86
N ALA A 104 -13.49 -5.84 -13.61
CA ALA A 104 -12.59 -4.82 -13.09
C ALA A 104 -12.43 -3.65 -14.07
N LYS A 105 -12.35 -3.94 -15.37
CA LYS A 105 -12.28 -2.91 -16.42
C LYS A 105 -13.59 -2.11 -16.50
N GLU A 106 -14.75 -2.77 -16.40
CA GLU A 106 -16.05 -2.11 -16.30
C GLU A 106 -16.14 -1.22 -15.05
N GLN A 107 -15.56 -1.68 -13.93
CA GLN A 107 -15.48 -0.90 -12.70
C GLN A 107 -14.63 0.37 -12.85
N LEU A 108 -13.60 0.38 -13.71
CA LEU A 108 -12.91 1.63 -14.07
C LEU A 108 -13.81 2.52 -14.97
N ASN A 109 -14.54 1.91 -15.92
CA ASN A 109 -15.36 2.65 -16.89
C ASN A 109 -16.47 3.47 -16.23
N VAL A 110 -17.01 3.04 -15.07
CA VAL A 110 -18.07 3.78 -14.35
C VAL A 110 -17.63 5.17 -13.86
N VAL A 111 -16.32 5.45 -13.86
CA VAL A 111 -15.73 6.75 -13.54
C VAL A 111 -14.88 7.32 -14.67
N GLY A 112 -15.06 6.83 -15.90
CA GLY A 112 -14.46 7.44 -17.09
C GLY A 112 -13.05 6.95 -17.44
N TYR A 113 -12.60 5.84 -16.85
CA TYR A 113 -11.26 5.29 -17.10
C TYR A 113 -11.32 3.86 -17.63
N THR A 114 -10.24 3.41 -18.26
CA THR A 114 -10.00 2.03 -18.71
C THR A 114 -8.54 1.69 -18.43
N CYS A 115 -8.12 0.44 -18.64
CA CYS A 115 -6.70 0.09 -18.67
C CYS A 115 -6.28 -0.42 -20.06
N GLY A 116 -4.96 -0.44 -20.28
CA GLY A 116 -4.33 -1.08 -21.44
C GLY A 116 -4.34 -2.61 -21.38
N SER A 117 -3.95 -3.22 -22.50
CA SER A 117 -3.62 -4.64 -22.58
C SER A 117 -2.37 -4.98 -21.76
N TYR A 118 -2.16 -6.27 -21.50
CA TYR A 118 -1.10 -6.74 -20.61
C TYR A 118 0.32 -6.44 -21.11
N TYR A 119 0.50 -6.47 -22.44
CA TYR A 119 1.79 -6.26 -23.09
C TYR A 119 2.13 -4.80 -23.34
N GLU A 120 1.28 -3.87 -22.90
CA GLU A 120 1.59 -2.46 -22.97
C GLU A 120 2.64 -2.08 -21.93
N SER A 121 3.52 -1.15 -22.29
CA SER A 121 4.61 -0.64 -21.45
C SER A 121 4.14 0.04 -20.16
N THR A 122 2.83 0.23 -19.99
CA THR A 122 2.17 0.88 -18.85
C THR A 122 1.75 -0.13 -17.77
N THR A 123 2.48 -1.25 -17.67
CA THR A 123 2.21 -2.31 -16.68
C THR A 123 3.43 -2.51 -15.80
N HIS A 124 3.28 -2.25 -14.50
CA HIS A 124 4.33 -2.46 -13.50
C HIS A 124 4.25 -3.88 -12.96
N ARG A 125 5.29 -4.69 -13.21
CA ARG A 125 5.33 -6.10 -12.81
C ARG A 125 6.00 -6.22 -11.44
N VAL A 126 5.18 -6.29 -10.39
CA VAL A 126 5.57 -6.22 -8.98
C VAL A 126 6.09 -7.56 -8.47
N TYR A 127 5.39 -8.65 -8.78
CA TYR A 127 5.68 -9.97 -8.24
C TYR A 127 5.31 -11.09 -9.21
N THR A 128 6.15 -12.13 -9.27
CA THR A 128 5.75 -13.44 -9.76
C THR A 128 6.35 -14.52 -8.86
N GLU A 129 5.72 -15.70 -8.76
CA GLU A 129 6.25 -16.82 -7.96
C GLU A 129 7.67 -17.22 -8.40
N GLN A 130 7.95 -17.22 -9.71
CA GLN A 130 9.23 -17.65 -10.27
C GLN A 130 10.37 -16.64 -10.03
N LYS A 131 10.06 -15.34 -9.98
CA LYS A 131 11.06 -14.26 -9.91
C LYS A 131 11.06 -13.51 -8.57
N GLY A 132 10.08 -13.76 -7.72
CA GLY A 132 9.87 -13.00 -6.49
C GLY A 132 9.48 -11.56 -6.78
N VAL A 133 9.77 -10.68 -5.81
CA VAL A 133 9.44 -9.26 -5.87
C VAL A 133 10.46 -8.51 -6.72
N ASN A 134 9.99 -7.72 -7.68
CA ASN A 134 10.79 -6.72 -8.37
C ASN A 134 10.67 -5.37 -7.65
N LYS A 135 11.56 -5.10 -6.70
CA LYS A 135 11.50 -3.90 -5.84
C LYS A 135 11.47 -2.58 -6.62
N THR A 136 12.16 -2.50 -7.77
CA THR A 136 12.15 -1.31 -8.61
C THR A 136 10.78 -1.06 -9.23
N GLU A 137 10.15 -2.11 -9.76
CA GLU A 137 8.79 -2.00 -10.32
C GLU A 137 7.75 -1.83 -9.22
N THR A 138 7.91 -2.43 -8.04
CA THR A 138 7.08 -2.16 -6.86
C THR A 138 7.09 -0.68 -6.50
N ALA A 139 8.28 -0.05 -6.43
CA ALA A 139 8.38 1.36 -6.10
C ALA A 139 7.68 2.26 -7.13
N LYS A 140 7.85 1.98 -8.43
CA LYS A 140 7.13 2.69 -9.49
C LYS A 140 5.62 2.47 -9.41
N ALA A 141 5.18 1.24 -9.15
CA ALA A 141 3.77 0.89 -9.02
C ALA A 141 3.11 1.64 -7.86
N ILE A 142 3.76 1.68 -6.69
CA ILE A 142 3.28 2.41 -5.51
C ILE A 142 3.21 3.91 -5.81
N GLN A 143 4.25 4.49 -6.40
CA GLN A 143 4.25 5.90 -6.78
C GLN A 143 3.11 6.22 -7.74
N TYR A 144 2.90 5.39 -8.77
CA TYR A 144 1.81 5.55 -9.70
C TYR A 144 0.43 5.49 -9.02
N ILE A 145 0.22 4.53 -8.12
CA ILE A 145 -1.05 4.42 -7.38
C ILE A 145 -1.28 5.68 -6.53
N HIS A 146 -0.25 6.18 -5.84
CA HIS A 146 -0.36 7.43 -5.08
C HIS A 146 -0.82 8.58 -5.98
N ASP A 147 -0.11 8.81 -7.09
CA ASP A 147 -0.38 9.93 -8.00
C ASP A 147 -1.77 9.81 -8.64
N ALA A 148 -2.21 8.59 -8.97
CA ALA A 148 -3.52 8.30 -9.53
C ALA A 148 -4.64 8.56 -8.51
N LEU A 149 -4.52 8.02 -7.30
CA LEU A 149 -5.53 8.18 -6.25
C LEU A 149 -5.64 9.63 -5.79
N GLU A 150 -4.54 10.40 -5.74
CA GLU A 150 -4.59 11.84 -5.46
C GLU A 150 -5.39 12.63 -6.50
N GLN A 151 -5.41 12.15 -7.74
CA GLN A 151 -6.21 12.70 -8.84
C GLN A 151 -7.63 12.11 -8.91
N GLY A 152 -8.01 11.24 -7.96
CA GLY A 152 -9.32 10.58 -7.97
C GLY A 152 -9.45 9.46 -9.01
N ILE A 153 -8.34 8.88 -9.46
CA ILE A 153 -8.28 7.87 -10.52
C ILE A 153 -8.12 6.48 -9.89
N PRO A 154 -9.08 5.55 -10.04
CA PRO A 154 -8.90 4.18 -9.56
C PRO A 154 -7.90 3.43 -10.43
N VAL A 155 -7.28 2.39 -9.90
CA VAL A 155 -6.21 1.65 -10.56
C VAL A 155 -6.53 0.16 -10.61
N LEU A 156 -6.37 -0.46 -11.77
CA LEU A 156 -6.58 -1.91 -11.92
C LEU A 156 -5.32 -2.67 -11.51
N ALA A 157 -5.49 -3.70 -10.67
CA ALA A 157 -4.41 -4.54 -10.19
C ALA A 157 -4.71 -6.02 -10.44
N GLY A 158 -3.69 -6.75 -10.88
CA GLY A 158 -3.70 -8.21 -10.89
C GLY A 158 -3.23 -8.76 -9.55
N VAL A 159 -3.91 -9.79 -9.07
CA VAL A 159 -3.57 -10.48 -7.82
C VAL A 159 -3.53 -11.99 -8.01
N ASP A 160 -2.54 -12.60 -7.37
CA ASP A 160 -2.46 -14.03 -7.13
C ASP A 160 -3.28 -14.36 -5.86
N ASN A 161 -4.07 -15.44 -5.91
CA ASN A 161 -4.90 -15.88 -4.80
C ASN A 161 -4.62 -17.30 -4.28
N SER A 162 -3.57 -17.97 -4.74
CA SER A 162 -3.17 -19.31 -4.29
C SER A 162 -1.71 -19.64 -4.62
N PRO A 163 -0.92 -20.17 -3.67
CA PRO A 163 0.45 -20.59 -3.95
C PRO A 163 0.51 -21.65 -5.07
N GLY A 164 1.35 -21.42 -6.07
CA GLY A 164 1.74 -22.43 -7.07
C GLY A 164 0.84 -22.54 -8.31
N HIS A 165 -0.10 -21.63 -8.56
CA HIS A 165 -0.90 -21.70 -9.77
C HIS A 165 -1.24 -20.34 -10.34
N PRO A 166 -0.83 -20.07 -11.58
CA PRO A 166 -1.61 -19.21 -12.45
C PRO A 166 -2.17 -20.10 -13.56
N GLY A 167 -3.49 -20.22 -13.65
CA GLY A 167 -4.16 -20.99 -14.71
C GLY A 167 -4.05 -20.35 -16.11
N ASN A 168 -3.14 -19.40 -16.32
CA ASN A 168 -3.01 -18.58 -17.51
C ASN A 168 -1.63 -18.74 -18.18
N HIS A 169 -1.58 -18.58 -19.51
CA HIS A 169 -0.37 -18.83 -20.32
C HIS A 169 0.83 -17.94 -19.97
N ASP A 170 0.62 -16.80 -19.30
CA ASP A 170 1.68 -15.87 -18.92
C ASP A 170 2.14 -16.03 -17.46
N GLU A 171 1.52 -16.93 -16.71
CA GLU A 171 1.85 -17.28 -15.33
C GLU A 171 1.82 -16.11 -14.33
N THR A 172 0.95 -15.11 -14.51
CA THR A 172 1.05 -13.86 -13.74
C THR A 172 -0.15 -13.40 -12.94
N THR A 173 -1.37 -13.91 -13.14
CA THR A 173 -2.53 -13.40 -12.37
C THR A 173 -3.73 -14.34 -12.46
N ASP A 174 -4.39 -14.59 -11.33
CA ASP A 174 -5.63 -15.39 -11.28
C ASP A 174 -6.87 -14.54 -11.14
N HIS A 175 -6.69 -13.31 -10.66
CA HIS A 175 -7.80 -12.43 -10.35
C HIS A 175 -7.42 -10.97 -10.58
N PHE A 176 -8.45 -10.15 -10.80
CA PHE A 176 -8.31 -8.71 -10.97
C PHE A 176 -9.22 -7.98 -9.99
N ILE A 177 -8.67 -6.93 -9.41
CA ILE A 177 -9.34 -6.03 -8.48
C ILE A 177 -9.10 -4.58 -8.90
N VAL A 178 -9.83 -3.67 -8.27
CA VAL A 178 -9.66 -2.23 -8.50
C VAL A 178 -9.25 -1.56 -7.21
N ILE A 179 -8.04 -1.00 -7.17
CA ILE A 179 -7.57 -0.16 -6.08
C ILE A 179 -8.32 1.18 -6.16
N VAL A 180 -8.92 1.58 -5.04
CA VAL A 180 -9.80 2.75 -4.97
C VAL A 180 -9.40 3.75 -3.90
N GLY A 181 -8.44 3.42 -3.03
CA GLY A 181 -8.04 4.30 -1.93
C GLY A 181 -6.80 3.80 -1.23
N GLN A 182 -6.35 4.54 -0.21
CA GLN A 182 -5.14 4.25 0.54
C GLN A 182 -5.17 4.87 1.93
N GLY A 183 -4.30 4.38 2.81
CA GLY A 183 -4.10 4.93 4.12
C GLY A 183 -3.09 4.14 4.93
N SER A 184 -3.15 4.33 6.25
CA SER A 184 -2.30 3.63 7.22
C SER A 184 -3.12 3.30 8.44
N ASP A 185 -2.78 2.19 9.08
CA ASP A 185 -3.29 1.83 10.42
C ASP A 185 -2.13 1.30 11.27
N GLU A 186 -2.46 0.80 12.46
CA GLU A 186 -1.49 0.24 13.40
C GLU A 186 -0.67 -0.91 12.80
N ASN A 187 -1.17 -1.59 11.75
CA ASN A 187 -0.41 -2.63 11.09
C ASN A 187 0.66 -2.00 10.22
N ARG A 188 0.27 -1.41 9.08
CA ARG A 188 1.16 -0.85 8.04
C ARG A 188 0.37 0.09 7.11
N ASN A 189 1.10 0.70 6.19
CA ASN A 189 0.58 1.36 5.01
C ASN A 189 -0.21 0.38 4.12
N TYR A 190 -1.38 0.79 3.62
CA TYR A 190 -2.28 -0.05 2.84
C TYR A 190 -2.97 0.68 1.69
N PHE A 191 -3.37 -0.10 0.69
CA PHE A 191 -4.36 0.25 -0.33
C PHE A 191 -5.71 -0.40 -0.02
N THR A 192 -6.81 0.31 -0.27
CA THR A 192 -8.17 -0.28 -0.26
C THR A 192 -8.60 -0.62 -1.67
N PHE A 193 -9.34 -1.73 -1.84
CA PHE A 193 -9.76 -2.18 -3.16
C PHE A 193 -11.21 -2.66 -3.20
N TYR A 194 -11.78 -2.58 -4.39
CA TYR A 194 -13.02 -3.25 -4.76
C TYR A 194 -12.72 -4.59 -5.42
N ASP A 195 -13.46 -5.62 -5.00
CA ASP A 195 -13.38 -6.96 -5.54
C ASP A 195 -14.67 -7.31 -6.29
N ASN A 196 -14.61 -7.29 -7.61
CA ASN A 196 -15.78 -7.50 -8.47
C ASN A 196 -16.16 -8.99 -8.64
N ALA A 197 -15.45 -9.94 -8.02
CA ALA A 197 -15.80 -11.36 -8.09
C ALA A 197 -16.90 -11.78 -7.08
N THR A 198 -17.73 -10.84 -6.62
CA THR A 198 -18.90 -11.10 -5.78
C THR A 198 -20.11 -10.31 -6.27
N SER A 199 -21.30 -10.89 -6.09
CA SER A 199 -22.56 -10.18 -6.28
C SER A 199 -23.00 -9.39 -5.04
N ASN A 200 -22.33 -9.58 -3.90
CA ASN A 200 -22.59 -8.85 -2.66
C ASN A 200 -21.73 -7.57 -2.61
N THR A 201 -22.38 -6.42 -2.74
CA THR A 201 -21.74 -5.10 -2.70
C THR A 201 -20.99 -4.83 -1.40
N GLU A 202 -21.51 -5.24 -0.24
CA GLU A 202 -20.84 -5.02 1.06
C GLU A 202 -19.52 -5.79 1.15
N SER A 203 -19.49 -7.02 0.62
CA SER A 203 -18.27 -7.83 0.58
C SER A 203 -17.27 -7.28 -0.44
N GLY A 204 -17.75 -6.90 -1.63
CA GLY A 204 -16.91 -6.37 -2.70
C GLY A 204 -16.31 -4.99 -2.39
N THR A 205 -17.02 -4.18 -1.61
CA THR A 205 -16.63 -2.81 -1.22
C THR A 205 -16.26 -2.68 0.26
N SER A 206 -15.97 -3.79 0.93
CA SER A 206 -15.67 -3.81 2.35
C SER A 206 -14.46 -2.94 2.69
N GLU A 207 -14.54 -2.21 3.81
CA GLU A 207 -13.41 -1.42 4.34
C GLU A 207 -12.24 -2.32 4.83
N ASN A 208 -12.50 -3.62 4.99
CA ASN A 208 -11.50 -4.63 5.31
C ASN A 208 -10.79 -5.21 4.08
N ASN A 209 -11.20 -4.83 2.86
CA ASN A 209 -10.49 -5.17 1.64
C ASN A 209 -9.25 -4.26 1.52
N LYS A 210 -8.20 -4.64 2.27
CA LYS A 210 -6.94 -3.91 2.39
C LYS A 210 -5.77 -4.75 1.90
N LEU A 211 -4.86 -4.12 1.15
CA LEU A 211 -3.58 -4.66 0.70
C LEU A 211 -2.47 -3.85 1.37
N TYR A 212 -1.73 -4.48 2.27
CA TYR A 212 -0.63 -3.89 3.02
C TYR A 212 0.68 -4.02 2.26
N TYR A 213 1.43 -2.93 2.21
CA TYR A 213 2.80 -2.91 1.72
C TYR A 213 3.76 -3.31 2.85
N ASP A 214 4.66 -4.26 2.57
CA ASP A 214 5.79 -4.57 3.44
C ASP A 214 7.08 -4.11 2.78
N SER A 215 7.77 -3.15 3.39
CA SER A 215 8.99 -2.59 2.85
C SER A 215 10.21 -3.49 2.99
N LYS A 216 10.16 -4.53 3.85
CA LYS A 216 11.25 -5.48 4.05
C LYS A 216 11.41 -6.38 2.83
N ASP A 217 10.32 -7.04 2.44
CA ASP A 217 10.32 -7.95 1.28
C ASP A 217 9.83 -7.27 -0.01
N GLY A 218 9.16 -6.12 0.09
CA GLY A 218 8.60 -5.37 -1.03
C GLY A 218 7.29 -5.93 -1.55
N LYS A 219 6.64 -6.86 -0.83
CA LYS A 219 5.36 -7.44 -1.22
C LYS A 219 4.21 -6.50 -0.87
N ILE A 220 3.15 -6.57 -1.68
CA ILE A 220 1.87 -5.94 -1.39
C ILE A 220 0.85 -7.07 -1.25
N THR A 221 0.36 -7.29 -0.03
CA THR A 221 -0.45 -8.47 0.31
C THR A 221 -1.64 -8.12 1.17
N GLY A 222 -2.71 -8.88 1.11
CA GLY A 222 -3.90 -8.58 1.88
C GLY A 222 -4.94 -9.67 1.80
N LYS A 223 -6.13 -9.38 2.32
CA LYS A 223 -7.26 -10.31 2.31
C LYS A 223 -8.49 -9.68 1.69
N SER A 224 -9.18 -10.44 0.84
CA SER A 224 -10.51 -10.08 0.37
C SER A 224 -11.59 -10.70 1.25
N GLN A 225 -12.62 -9.92 1.55
CA GLN A 225 -13.86 -10.36 2.20
C GLN A 225 -14.80 -11.09 1.23
N ASN A 226 -14.42 -11.21 -0.04
CA ASN A 226 -15.20 -11.92 -1.04
C ASN A 226 -15.29 -13.43 -0.73
N ARG A 227 -16.54 -13.91 -0.62
CA ARG A 227 -16.92 -15.31 -0.53
C ARG A 227 -17.32 -15.79 -1.92
N TYR A 228 -16.35 -16.30 -2.71
CA TYR A 228 -16.59 -16.68 -4.10
C TYR A 228 -17.86 -17.54 -4.27
N ALA A 229 -18.75 -17.13 -5.18
CA ALA A 229 -20.03 -17.77 -5.40
C ALA A 229 -19.86 -19.20 -5.97
N ARG A 230 -19.86 -20.21 -5.09
CA ARG A 230 -20.72 -21.42 -5.17
C ARG A 230 -20.36 -22.56 -4.19
N ARG A 231 -19.23 -22.57 -3.46
CA ARG A 231 -18.87 -23.78 -2.65
C ARG A 231 -18.03 -23.60 -1.38
N CYS A 232 -18.01 -22.45 -0.71
CA CYS A 232 -17.21 -22.32 0.52
C CYS A 232 -18.02 -21.81 1.71
N SER A 233 -17.72 -22.39 2.89
CA SER A 233 -18.32 -22.14 4.20
C SER A 233 -18.18 -20.68 4.66
N ARG A 234 -18.93 -20.33 5.72
CA ARG A 234 -19.28 -18.97 6.17
C ARG A 234 -18.12 -17.99 6.43
N ASP A 235 -16.85 -18.42 6.49
CA ASP A 235 -15.72 -17.58 6.96
C ASP A 235 -14.46 -17.59 6.05
N TYR A 236 -14.60 -17.85 4.74
CA TYR A 236 -13.44 -17.91 3.84
C TYR A 236 -13.04 -16.53 3.30
N THR A 237 -11.97 -15.93 3.82
CA THR A 237 -11.25 -14.80 3.20
C THR A 237 -10.15 -15.34 2.27
N ARG A 238 -9.88 -14.67 1.14
CA ARG A 238 -8.76 -15.03 0.25
C ARG A 238 -7.55 -14.15 0.48
N ASP A 239 -6.38 -14.77 0.58
CA ASP A 239 -5.10 -14.06 0.61
C ASP A 239 -4.75 -13.63 -0.82
N TYR A 240 -4.40 -12.35 -0.99
CA TYR A 240 -3.98 -11.77 -2.25
C TYR A 240 -2.56 -11.26 -2.17
N THR A 241 -1.81 -11.49 -3.25
CA THR A 241 -0.51 -10.86 -3.51
C THR A 241 -0.60 -10.09 -4.82
N ILE A 242 -0.30 -8.79 -4.83
CA ILE A 242 -0.28 -8.02 -6.09
C ILE A 242 0.84 -8.54 -6.98
N THR A 243 0.49 -8.94 -8.19
CA THR A 243 1.44 -9.39 -9.20
C THR A 243 1.82 -8.26 -10.15
N HIS A 244 0.86 -7.41 -10.52
CA HIS A 244 1.11 -6.27 -11.38
C HIS A 244 0.06 -5.16 -11.22
N ILE A 245 0.46 -3.95 -11.57
CA ILE A 245 -0.40 -2.76 -11.63
C ILE A 245 -0.49 -2.29 -13.07
N ARG A 246 -1.70 -1.92 -13.51
CA ARG A 246 -1.93 -1.36 -14.84
C ARG A 246 -2.34 0.09 -14.73
N GLU A 247 -1.66 0.93 -15.49
CA GLU A 247 -2.02 2.34 -15.52
C GLU A 247 -3.41 2.54 -16.15
N SER A 248 -4.21 3.36 -15.47
CA SER A 248 -5.51 3.84 -15.90
C SER A 248 -5.36 4.90 -16.97
N LYS A 249 -6.20 4.81 -18.00
CA LYS A 249 -6.26 5.68 -19.17
C LYS A 249 -7.66 6.27 -19.25
N ALA A 250 -7.77 7.57 -19.47
CA ALA A 250 -9.06 8.21 -19.69
C ALA A 250 -9.76 7.56 -20.90
N LEU A 251 -11.06 7.30 -20.78
CA LEU A 251 -11.87 6.91 -21.92
C LEU A 251 -11.87 8.07 -22.93
N LYS A 252 -11.58 7.76 -24.20
CA LYS A 252 -11.74 8.75 -25.26
C LYS A 252 -13.23 9.14 -25.33
N PRO A 253 -13.56 10.43 -25.47
CA PRO A 253 -14.93 10.81 -25.76
C PRO A 253 -15.38 10.08 -27.01
N LYS A 254 -16.57 9.48 -26.98
CA LYS A 254 -17.18 8.93 -28.20
C LYS A 254 -17.35 10.12 -29.15
N GLU A 255 -16.63 10.13 -30.26
CA GLU A 255 -16.98 11.01 -31.38
C GLU A 255 -18.42 10.66 -31.76
N ASN A 256 -19.31 11.65 -31.73
CA ASN A 256 -20.72 11.45 -32.04
C ASN A 256 -20.83 10.97 -33.50
N GLU A 257 -21.29 9.73 -33.70
CA GLU A 257 -21.87 9.26 -34.98
C GLU A 257 -23.28 9.83 -35.17
#